data_AF-A0A9Q3YMA3-F1
#
_entry.id   AF-A0A9Q3YMA3-F1
#
_cell.length_a   1.000
_cell.length_b   1.000
_cell.length_c   1.000
_cell.angle_alpha   90.00
_cell.angle_beta   90.00
_cell.angle_gamma   90.00
#
_symmetry.space_group_name_H-M   'P 1'
#
loop_
_entity.id
_entity.type
_entity.pdbx_description
1 polymer ?
#
loop_
_entity_poly.entity_id
_entity_poly.type
_entity_poly.pdbx_seq_one_letter_code
_entity_poly.pdbx_strand_id
1 'polypeptide(L)' 'MLGESHSIHHEFPEHHARIDALMKDHPEFHAQVEEHDRLDKIIRGLELRESPIADQDMEAMKAERLRLKDAILRRLNHD' A
#
# COMPACT_ATOMS: atom_id res chain seq x y z
N MET A 1 3.04 -12.14 -5.81
CA MET A 1 2.53 -13.52 -5.89
C MET A 1 1.16 -13.56 -5.21
N LEU A 2 0.32 -14.57 -5.51
CA LEU A 2 -0.95 -14.75 -4.80
C LEU A 2 -0.69 -14.87 -3.29
N GLY A 3 -1.26 -13.96 -2.50
CA GLY A 3 -1.15 -14.02 -1.05
C GLY A 3 0.09 -13.39 -0.42
N GLU A 4 0.96 -12.73 -1.19
CA GLU A 4 2.05 -11.93 -0.63
C GLU A 4 1.51 -10.69 0.11
N SER A 5 2.22 -10.26 1.15
CA SER A 5 1.91 -8.98 1.81
C SER A 5 2.70 -7.89 1.12
N HIS A 6 2.01 -6.89 0.62
CA HIS A 6 2.61 -5.68 0.10
C HIS A 6 2.34 -4.53 1.07
N SER A 7 2.65 -4.73 2.37
CA SER A 7 2.64 -3.59 3.29
C SER A 7 3.79 -2.65 2.95
N ILE A 8 3.64 -1.35 3.23
CA ILE A 8 4.67 -0.34 2.94
C ILE A 8 6.01 -0.68 3.59
N HIS A 9 6.01 -1.15 4.84
CA HIS A 9 7.23 -1.58 5.52
C HIS A 9 7.88 -2.81 4.88
N HIS A 10 7.10 -3.68 4.23
CA HIS A 10 7.62 -4.83 3.49
C HIS A 10 8.18 -4.44 2.11
N GLU A 11 7.53 -3.50 1.43
CA GLU A 11 7.97 -2.98 0.13
C GLU A 11 9.24 -2.11 0.25
N PHE A 12 9.43 -1.43 1.39
CA PHE A 12 10.55 -0.52 1.62
C PHE A 12 11.29 -0.81 2.93
N PRO A 13 11.91 -2.00 3.09
CA PRO A 13 12.54 -2.40 4.35
C PRO A 13 13.70 -1.50 4.75
N GLU A 14 14.43 -0.93 3.78
CA GLU A 14 15.54 0.00 4.03
C GLU A 14 15.07 1.37 4.56
N HIS A 15 13.78 1.71 4.37
CA HIS A 15 13.22 2.99 4.79
C HIS A 15 12.37 2.89 6.06
N HIS A 16 12.34 1.76 6.76
CA HIS A 16 11.45 1.51 7.91
C HIS A 16 11.46 2.64 8.95
N ALA A 17 12.65 3.03 9.43
CA ALA A 17 12.78 4.10 10.42
C ALA A 17 12.32 5.47 9.90
N ARG A 18 12.51 5.74 8.60
CA ARG A 18 12.07 6.99 7.96
C ARG A 18 10.56 7.03 7.79
N ILE A 19 9.95 5.89 7.40
CA ILE A 19 8.51 5.72 7.32
C ILE A 19 7.88 5.98 8.69
N ASP A 20 8.40 5.36 9.75
CA ASP A 20 7.89 5.53 11.11
C ASP A 20 7.98 6.99 11.59
N ALA A 21 9.09 7.68 11.28
CA ALA A 21 9.25 9.10 11.60
C ALA A 21 8.24 9.98 10.84
N LEU A 22 8.10 9.79 9.52
CA LEU A 22 7.14 10.54 8.70
C LEU A 22 5.69 10.25 9.10
N MET A 23 5.37 9.01 9.45
CA MET A 23 4.04 8.63 9.96
C MET A 23 3.69 9.36 11.26
N LYS A 24 4.67 9.59 12.13
CA LYS A 24 4.48 10.33 13.37
C LYS A 24 4.32 11.83 13.14
N ASP A 25 5.12 12.40 12.24
CA ASP A 25 5.22 13.85 12.05
C ASP A 25 4.22 14.39 11.01
N HIS A 26 3.75 13.55 10.09
CA HIS A 26 2.83 13.91 9.00
C HIS A 26 1.58 13.01 8.99
N PRO A 27 0.45 13.45 9.58
CA PRO A 27 -0.80 12.70 9.60
C PRO A 27 -1.33 12.33 8.20
N GLU A 28 -1.09 13.16 7.19
CA GLU A 28 -1.48 12.85 5.81
C GLU A 28 -0.68 11.68 5.24
N PHE A 29 0.62 11.61 5.54
CA PHE A 29 1.46 10.48 5.14
C PHE A 29 1.05 9.20 5.87
N HIS A 30 0.74 9.31 7.17
CA HIS A 30 0.19 8.21 7.95
C HIS A 30 -1.07 7.63 7.30
N ALA A 31 -2.03 8.48 6.94
CA ALA A 31 -3.25 8.06 6.28
C ALA A 31 -3.00 7.38 4.92
N GLN A 32 -2.00 7.85 4.16
CA GLN A 32 -1.61 7.22 2.89
C GLN A 32 -1.05 5.81 3.09
N VAL A 33 -0.18 5.62 4.10
CA VAL A 33 0.39 4.31 4.43
C VAL A 33 -0.69 3.35 4.92
N GLU A 34 -1.57 3.80 5.81
CA GLU A 34 -2.68 2.99 6.31
C GLU A 34 -3.65 2.59 5.20
N GLU A 35 -3.99 3.52 4.29
CA GLU A 35 -4.90 3.23 3.18
C GLU A 35 -4.27 2.24 2.19
N HIS A 36 -2.97 2.37 1.90
CA HIS A 36 -2.24 1.42 1.09
C HIS A 36 -2.30 0.00 1.67
N ASP A 37 -1.96 -0.14 2.95
CA ASP A 37 -1.92 -1.43 3.64
C ASP A 37 -3.32 -2.03 3.81
N ARG A 38 -4.34 -1.19 3.98
CA ARG A 38 -5.75 -1.62 3.99
C ARG A 38 -6.15 -2.16 2.63
N LEU A 39 -5.81 -1.47 1.56
CA LEU A 39 -6.14 -1.85 0.19
C LEU A 39 -5.43 -3.16 -0.19
N ASP A 40 -4.16 -3.33 0.19
CA ASP A 40 -3.44 -4.59 0.00
C ASP A 40 -4.13 -5.78 0.69
N LYS A 41 -4.57 -5.61 1.95
CA LYS A 41 -5.30 -6.65 2.69
C LYS A 41 -6.62 -7.02 1.99
N ILE A 42 -7.32 -6.04 1.43
CA ILE A 42 -8.56 -6.27 0.68
C ILE A 42 -8.25 -7.06 -0.59
N ILE A 43 -7.31 -6.58 -1.40
CA ILE A 43 -6.87 -7.23 -2.65
C ILE A 43 -6.49 -8.68 -2.38
N ARG A 44 -5.61 -8.92 -1.40
CA ARG A 44 -5.18 -10.25 -0.99
C ARG A 44 -6.35 -11.12 -0.56
N GLY A 45 -7.29 -10.58 0.22
CA GLY A 45 -8.47 -11.31 0.67
C GLY A 45 -9.42 -11.68 -0.47
N LEU A 46 -9.46 -10.90 -1.54
CA LEU A 46 -10.26 -11.19 -2.75
C LEU A 46 -9.56 -12.25 -3.61
N GLU A 47 -8.25 -12.13 -3.80
CA GLU A 47 -7.42 -13.11 -4.52
C GLU A 47 -7.47 -14.50 -3.86
N LEU A 48 -7.32 -14.58 -2.53
CA LEU A 48 -7.34 -15.84 -1.78
C LEU A 48 -8.70 -16.55 -1.79
N ARG A 49 -9.78 -15.80 -2.00
CA ARG A 49 -11.16 -16.34 -2.03
C ARG A 49 -11.62 -16.70 -3.43
N GLU A 50 -10.78 -16.52 -4.46
CA GLU A 50 -11.18 -16.59 -5.87
C GLU A 50 -12.49 -15.83 -6.11
N SER A 51 -12.64 -14.69 -5.41
CA SER A 51 -13.91 -13.97 -5.34
C SER A 51 -14.30 -13.49 -6.73
N PRO A 52 -15.56 -13.65 -7.16
CA PRO A 52 -16.03 -13.21 -8.47
C PRO A 52 -16.27 -11.71 -8.48
N ILE A 53 -15.23 -10.93 -8.19
CA ILE A 53 -15.27 -9.48 -8.43
C ILE A 53 -15.03 -9.27 -9.92
N ALA A 54 -15.62 -8.21 -10.49
CA ALA A 54 -15.34 -7.89 -11.87
C ALA A 54 -13.84 -7.57 -12.03
N ASP A 55 -13.21 -8.11 -13.08
CA ASP A 55 -11.78 -7.89 -13.34
C ASP A 55 -11.42 -6.38 -13.32
N GLN A 56 -12.34 -5.53 -13.80
CA GLN A 56 -12.18 -4.07 -13.80
C GLN A 56 -12.07 -3.48 -12.39
N ASP A 57 -12.84 -3.98 -11.43
CA ASP A 57 -12.79 -3.52 -10.04
C ASP A 57 -11.47 -3.98 -9.38
N MET A 58 -11.01 -5.20 -9.68
CA MET A 58 -9.73 -5.72 -9.23
C MET A 58 -8.57 -4.86 -9.74
N GLU A 59 -8.57 -4.55 -11.02
CA GLU A 59 -7.53 -3.73 -11.65
C GLU A 59 -7.57 -2.29 -11.14
N ALA A 60 -8.76 -1.72 -10.87
CA ALA A 60 -8.87 -0.41 -10.23
C ALA A 60 -8.25 -0.38 -8.82
N MET A 61 -8.52 -1.41 -8.00
CA MET A 61 -7.91 -1.53 -6.67
C MET A 61 -6.38 -1.67 -6.75
N LYS A 62 -5.86 -2.48 -7.67
CA LYS A 62 -4.41 -2.63 -7.88
C LYS A 62 -3.78 -1.33 -8.36
N ALA A 63 -4.43 -0.61 -9.27
CA ALA A 63 -3.97 0.68 -9.76
C ALA A 63 -3.90 1.72 -8.64
N GLU A 64 -4.91 1.76 -7.77
CA GLU A 64 -4.93 2.66 -6.61
C GLU A 64 -3.84 2.31 -5.60
N ARG A 65 -3.60 1.02 -5.31
CA ARG A 65 -2.48 0.57 -4.47
C ARG A 65 -1.15 1.05 -5.03
N LEU A 66 -0.95 0.90 -6.35
CA LEU A 66 0.26 1.39 -7.01
C LEU A 66 0.41 2.91 -6.90
N ARG A 67 -0.67 3.67 -7.09
CA ARG A 67 -0.69 5.14 -6.96
C ARG A 67 -0.29 5.59 -5.56
N LEU A 68 -0.81 4.92 -4.51
CA LEU A 68 -0.45 5.19 -3.13
C LEU A 68 1.02 4.88 -2.86
N LYS A 69 1.51 3.74 -3.35
CA LYS A 69 2.92 3.36 -3.25
C LYS A 69 3.85 4.42 -3.87
N ASP A 70 3.53 4.88 -5.07
CA ASP A 70 4.30 5.92 -5.75
C ASP A 70 4.29 7.25 -5.00
N ALA A 71 3.15 7.62 -4.39
CA ALA A 71 3.05 8.82 -3.56
C ALA A 71 3.94 8.73 -2.32
N ILE A 72 3.93 7.58 -1.66
CA ILE A 72 4.75 7.29 -0.48
C ILE A 72 6.24 7.33 -0.85
N LEU A 73 6.64 6.65 -1.93
CA LEU A 73 8.02 6.65 -2.41
C LEU A 73 8.51 8.06 -2.75
N ARG A 74 7.68 8.89 -3.40
CA ARG A 74 8.02 10.30 -3.65
C ARG A 74 8.27 11.06 -2.36
N ARG A 75 7.47 10.85 -1.32
CA ARG A 75 7.68 11.50 -0.03
C ARG A 75 8.97 11.03 0.65
N LEU A 76 9.27 9.73 0.59
CA LEU A 76 10.50 9.15 1.13
C LEU A 76 11.76 9.68 0.46
N ASN A 77 11.68 10.06 -0.82
CA ASN A 77 12.81 10.59 -1.58
C ASN A 77 12.94 12.13 -1.52
N HIS A 78 11.98 12.84 -0.92
CA HIS A 78 11.89 14.31 -0.99
C HIS A 78 12.00 15.03 0.37
N ASP A 79 12.74 14.48 1.34
CA ASP A 79 13.31 15.28 2.45
C ASP A 79 14.82 15.04 2.61
#